data_AF-A0AAV0WQ03-F1
#
_entry.id   AF-A0AAV0WQ03-F1
#
_cell.length_a   1.000
_cell.length_b   1.000
_cell.length_c   1.000
_cell.angle_alpha   90.00
_cell.angle_beta   90.00
_cell.angle_gamma   90.00
#
_symmetry.space_group_name_H-M   'P 1'
#
loop_
_entity.id
_entity.type
_entity.pdbx_description
1 polymer ?
#
loop_
_entity_poly.entity_id
_entity_poly.type
_entity_poly.pdbx_seq_one_letter_code
_entity_poly.pdbx_strand_id
1 'polypeptide(L)'
;MIKLIRNAFGDKKVLKNGKGELIKWEYVVMLYEKEQEEGLRAVTKLTSRHIFFQNVRLASQLLSDSVGDALLYMQTVDAKFEGCKATAEFCKIINNAFDILNSRKLYSKKPYNSAINNDNFEKYQLFTMEFQKYINDLKFEDGTNVIDSKRKTGFKGIAMGLQSALDFFKLLNSKNHMTFFITYKISQDHLETFFSAVRSKGGYNDNPTCR
;
A
#
# COMPACT_ATOMS: atom_id res chain seq x y z
N MET A 1 7.67 -0.80 -3.72
CA MET A 1 6.71 -1.92 -3.87
C MET A 1 5.28 -1.46 -4.12
N ILE A 2 4.67 -0.65 -3.24
CA ILE A 2 3.28 -0.15 -3.40
C ILE A 2 2.99 0.52 -4.74
N LYS A 3 3.97 1.26 -5.30
CA LYS A 3 3.87 1.83 -6.65
C LYS A 3 3.60 0.79 -7.74
N LEU A 4 4.22 -0.39 -7.66
CA LEU A 4 4.01 -1.45 -8.65
C LEU A 4 2.60 -2.04 -8.56
N ILE A 5 2.07 -2.21 -7.33
CA ILE A 5 0.69 -2.66 -7.11
C ILE A 5 -0.29 -1.64 -7.69
N ARG A 6 -0.10 -0.35 -7.38
CA ARG A 6 -0.95 0.70 -7.96
C ARG A 6 -0.87 0.72 -9.47
N ASN A 7 0.33 0.64 -10.05
CA ASN A 7 0.48 0.61 -11.51
C ASN A 7 -0.22 -0.60 -12.13
N ALA A 8 -0.09 -1.79 -11.53
CA ALA A 8 -0.82 -2.97 -11.99
C ALA A 8 -2.34 -2.75 -11.95
N PHE A 9 -2.86 -2.19 -10.85
CA PHE A 9 -4.29 -1.91 -10.70
C PHE A 9 -4.77 -0.84 -11.70
N GLY A 10 -4.02 0.24 -11.86
CA GLY A 10 -4.35 1.33 -12.78
C GLY A 10 -4.22 0.95 -14.26
N ASP A 11 -3.31 0.04 -14.61
CA ASP A 11 -3.12 -0.41 -16.00
C ASP A 11 -4.14 -1.49 -16.37
N LYS A 12 -4.40 -2.45 -15.46
CA LYS A 12 -5.31 -3.58 -15.72
C LYS A 12 -6.77 -3.25 -15.47
N LYS A 13 -7.06 -2.16 -14.76
CA LYS A 13 -8.38 -1.60 -14.45
C LYS A 13 -9.30 -2.48 -13.60
N VAL A 14 -9.31 -3.78 -13.82
CA VAL A 14 -10.15 -4.75 -13.11
C VAL A 14 -9.28 -5.86 -12.54
N LEU A 15 -9.46 -6.12 -11.24
CA LEU A 15 -8.96 -7.30 -10.54
C LEU A 15 -10.17 -8.08 -10.00
N LYS A 16 -9.96 -9.36 -9.72
CA LYS A 16 -10.97 -10.24 -9.13
C LYS A 16 -10.40 -10.89 -7.89
N ASN A 17 -11.09 -10.76 -6.75
CA ASN A 17 -10.63 -11.39 -5.50
C ASN A 17 -11.00 -12.88 -5.45
N GLY A 18 -10.57 -13.58 -4.40
CA GLY A 18 -10.85 -15.01 -4.20
C GLY A 18 -12.34 -15.36 -4.05
N LYS A 19 -13.19 -14.38 -3.71
CA LYS A 19 -14.66 -14.55 -3.65
C LYS A 19 -15.33 -14.35 -5.01
N GLY A 20 -14.57 -13.92 -6.02
CA GLY A 20 -15.06 -13.60 -7.35
C GLY A 20 -15.62 -12.19 -7.51
N GLU A 21 -15.48 -11.32 -6.51
CA GLU A 21 -15.92 -9.93 -6.55
C GLU A 21 -14.94 -9.08 -7.37
N LEU A 22 -15.47 -8.10 -8.10
CA LEU A 22 -14.68 -7.23 -8.98
C LEU A 22 -14.14 -6.02 -8.21
N ILE A 23 -12.84 -5.80 -8.32
CA ILE A 23 -12.12 -4.64 -7.84
C ILE A 23 -11.86 -3.74 -9.04
N LYS A 24 -12.54 -2.60 -9.10
CA LYS A 24 -12.56 -1.74 -10.29
C LYS A 24 -11.86 -0.41 -10.01
N TRP A 25 -10.92 -0.06 -10.87
CA TRP A 25 -10.25 1.24 -10.88
C TRP A 25 -11.23 2.40 -11.10
N GLU A 26 -12.32 2.14 -11.83
CA GLU A 26 -13.39 3.09 -12.11
C GLU A 26 -13.95 3.75 -10.85
N TYR A 27 -14.17 3.02 -9.75
CA TYR A 27 -14.66 3.61 -8.51
C TYR A 27 -13.70 4.65 -7.92
N VAL A 28 -12.38 4.50 -8.11
CA VAL A 28 -11.39 5.48 -7.66
C VAL A 28 -11.42 6.74 -8.53
N VAL A 29 -11.66 6.58 -9.83
CA VAL A 29 -11.82 7.71 -10.77
C VAL A 29 -13.11 8.46 -10.49
N MET A 30 -14.23 7.75 -10.36
CA MET A 30 -15.53 8.34 -10.02
C MET A 30 -15.49 9.06 -8.67
N LEU A 31 -14.83 8.49 -7.65
CA LEU A 31 -14.64 9.16 -6.37
C LEU A 31 -13.94 10.50 -6.55
N TYR A 32 -12.84 10.53 -7.31
CA TYR A 32 -12.11 11.76 -7.58
C TYR A 32 -12.97 12.79 -8.34
N GLU A 33 -13.72 12.38 -9.36
CA GLU A 33 -14.58 13.25 -10.16
C GLU A 33 -15.71 13.85 -9.31
N LYS A 34 -16.37 13.03 -8.48
CA LYS A 34 -17.40 13.48 -7.54
C LYS A 34 -16.87 14.54 -6.57
N GLU A 35 -15.68 14.35 -6.04
CA GLU A 35 -15.04 15.33 -5.15
C GLU A 35 -14.66 16.64 -5.84
N GLN A 36 -14.40 16.62 -7.15
CA GLN A 36 -14.19 17.85 -7.91
C GLN A 36 -15.50 18.57 -8.20
N GLU A 37 -16.58 17.83 -8.46
CA GLU A 37 -17.92 18.37 -8.75
C GLU A 37 -18.53 19.05 -7.52
N GLU A 38 -18.52 18.37 -6.36
CA GLU A 38 -19.15 18.87 -5.12
C GLU A 38 -18.33 19.97 -4.43
N GLY A 39 -17.03 20.07 -4.72
CA GLY A 39 -16.09 20.96 -4.01
C GLY A 39 -15.74 20.54 -2.57
N LEU A 40 -16.48 19.59 -1.99
CA LEU A 40 -16.21 18.95 -0.70
C LEU A 40 -15.50 17.60 -0.89
N ARG A 41 -14.48 17.32 -0.08
CA ARG A 41 -13.62 16.13 -0.22
C ARG A 41 -13.77 15.18 0.97
N ALA A 42 -14.21 13.96 0.71
CA ALA A 42 -14.19 12.86 1.68
C ALA A 42 -12.75 12.33 1.88
N VAL A 43 -11.95 12.33 0.81
CA VAL A 43 -10.52 12.03 0.76
C VAL A 43 -9.74 13.31 0.47
N THR A 44 -9.26 13.95 1.54
CA THR A 44 -8.54 15.23 1.45
C THR A 44 -7.28 15.23 0.56
N LYS A 45 -6.70 14.05 0.29
CA LYS A 45 -5.42 13.89 -0.41
C LYS A 45 -5.52 13.38 -1.85
N LEU A 46 -6.68 12.91 -2.31
CA LEU A 46 -6.82 12.40 -3.68
C LEU A 46 -6.82 13.57 -4.67
N THR A 47 -6.02 13.47 -5.73
CA THR A 47 -5.89 14.51 -6.78
C THR A 47 -5.68 13.86 -8.14
N SER A 48 -5.86 14.60 -9.24
CA SER A 48 -5.57 14.13 -10.61
C SER A 48 -4.20 13.47 -10.73
N ARG A 49 -3.19 13.96 -9.98
CA ARG A 49 -1.86 13.38 -9.99
C ARG A 49 -1.83 11.92 -9.54
N HIS A 50 -2.74 11.51 -8.66
CA HIS A 50 -2.84 10.12 -8.19
C HIS A 50 -3.30 9.16 -9.29
N ILE A 51 -4.16 9.66 -10.18
CA ILE A 51 -4.70 8.91 -11.31
C ILE A 51 -3.67 8.86 -12.44
N PHE A 52 -3.03 10.00 -12.75
CA PHE A 52 -2.21 10.14 -13.96
C PHE A 52 -0.69 9.99 -13.77
N PHE A 53 -0.13 10.19 -12.56
CA PHE A 53 1.33 10.28 -12.35
C PHE A 53 1.90 9.23 -11.40
N GLN A 54 3.10 8.70 -11.69
CA GLN A 54 3.69 7.52 -11.04
C GLN A 54 4.71 7.82 -9.92
N ASN A 55 4.25 8.30 -8.76
CA ASN A 55 5.08 8.49 -7.56
C ASN A 55 4.64 7.57 -6.40
N VAL A 56 5.57 7.11 -5.56
CA VAL A 56 5.31 6.29 -4.36
C VAL A 56 4.33 6.99 -3.41
N ARG A 57 4.52 8.29 -3.15
CA ARG A 57 3.62 9.07 -2.28
C ARG A 57 2.18 9.00 -2.79
N LEU A 58 2.00 9.20 -4.09
CA LEU A 58 0.69 9.17 -4.75
C LEU A 58 0.09 7.76 -4.72
N ALA A 59 0.90 6.72 -4.91
CA ALA A 59 0.44 5.34 -4.81
C ALA A 59 -0.06 5.00 -3.39
N SER A 60 0.66 5.44 -2.35
CA SER A 60 0.25 5.24 -0.95
C SER A 60 -0.98 6.04 -0.55
N GLN A 61 -1.21 7.20 -1.14
CA GLN A 61 -2.40 8.02 -0.90
C GLN A 61 -3.64 7.42 -1.59
N LEU A 62 -3.47 6.82 -2.76
CA LEU A 62 -4.56 6.15 -3.49
C LEU A 62 -4.97 4.82 -2.84
N LEU A 63 -4.00 3.96 -2.50
CA LEU A 63 -4.23 2.69 -1.82
C LEU A 63 -4.19 2.89 -0.30
N SER A 64 -5.09 3.74 0.21
CA SER A 64 -5.12 4.16 1.61
C SER A 64 -6.43 3.76 2.29
N ASP A 65 -6.38 3.69 3.63
CA ASP A 65 -7.55 3.40 4.46
C ASP A 65 -8.69 4.41 4.26
N SER A 66 -8.36 5.70 4.17
CA SER A 66 -9.34 6.77 3.96
C SER A 66 -10.02 6.69 2.59
N VAL A 67 -9.34 6.21 1.54
CA VAL A 67 -9.98 5.96 0.24
C VAL A 67 -10.97 4.80 0.37
N GLY A 68 -10.62 3.76 1.13
CA GLY A 68 -11.54 2.67 1.44
C GLY A 68 -12.78 3.16 2.19
N ASP A 69 -12.61 3.99 3.22
CA ASP A 69 -13.72 4.57 3.97
C ASP A 69 -14.61 5.47 3.10
N ALA A 70 -14.00 6.31 2.27
CA ALA A 70 -14.76 7.18 1.37
C ALA A 70 -15.57 6.39 0.34
N LEU A 71 -15.02 5.31 -0.22
CA LEU A 71 -15.76 4.43 -1.11
C LEU A 71 -16.97 3.80 -0.41
N LEU A 72 -16.79 3.30 0.82
CA LEU A 72 -17.89 2.73 1.60
C LEU A 72 -18.95 3.77 1.96
N TYR A 73 -18.54 5.00 2.28
CA TYR A 73 -19.46 6.11 2.49
C TYR A 73 -20.23 6.45 1.22
N MET A 74 -19.54 6.59 0.07
CA MET A 74 -20.18 6.88 -1.20
C MET A 74 -21.19 5.82 -1.61
N GLN A 75 -20.94 4.54 -1.30
CA GLN A 75 -21.92 3.47 -1.51
C GLN A 75 -23.27 3.73 -0.79
N THR A 76 -23.25 4.42 0.35
CA THR A 76 -24.47 4.77 1.11
C THR A 76 -25.19 6.01 0.58
N VAL A 77 -24.50 6.83 -0.22
CA VAL A 77 -24.98 8.15 -0.66
C VAL A 77 -25.30 8.19 -2.16
N ASP A 78 -24.62 7.37 -2.97
CA ASP A 78 -24.74 7.38 -4.43
C ASP A 78 -24.76 5.95 -4.99
N ALA A 79 -25.85 5.58 -5.67
CA ALA A 79 -26.04 4.28 -6.28
C ALA A 79 -24.97 3.92 -7.32
N LYS A 80 -24.27 4.91 -7.91
CA LYS A 80 -23.15 4.66 -8.82
C LYS A 80 -21.98 3.93 -8.16
N PHE A 81 -21.90 3.95 -6.84
CA PHE A 81 -20.87 3.24 -6.07
C PHE A 81 -21.32 1.86 -5.59
N GLU A 82 -22.47 1.37 -6.04
CA GLU A 82 -22.88 0.00 -5.77
C GLU A 82 -21.81 -1.01 -6.25
N GLY A 83 -21.42 -1.93 -5.37
CA GLY A 83 -20.36 -2.91 -5.65
C GLY A 83 -18.93 -2.43 -5.38
N CYS A 84 -18.70 -1.20 -4.92
CA CYS A 84 -17.34 -0.70 -4.64
C CYS A 84 -16.68 -1.36 -3.42
N LYS A 85 -17.42 -2.14 -2.63
CA LYS A 85 -16.94 -2.79 -1.40
C LYS A 85 -15.65 -3.57 -1.59
N ALA A 86 -15.55 -4.39 -2.64
CA ALA A 86 -14.33 -5.15 -2.92
C ALA A 86 -13.13 -4.23 -3.22
N THR A 87 -13.37 -3.08 -3.87
CA THR A 87 -12.34 -2.07 -4.13
C THR A 87 -11.91 -1.37 -2.84
N ALA A 88 -12.85 -1.06 -1.95
CA ALA A 88 -12.55 -0.51 -0.64
C ALA A 88 -11.71 -1.48 0.21
N GLU A 89 -12.09 -2.76 0.26
CA GLU A 89 -11.34 -3.81 0.95
C GLU A 89 -9.92 -3.96 0.38
N PHE A 90 -9.77 -3.89 -0.95
CA PHE A 90 -8.47 -3.90 -1.62
C PHE A 90 -7.59 -2.72 -1.19
N CYS A 91 -8.12 -1.49 -1.17
CA CYS A 91 -7.36 -0.32 -0.70
C CYS A 91 -6.91 -0.49 0.76
N LYS A 92 -7.79 -0.96 1.64
CA LYS A 92 -7.51 -1.16 3.07
C LYS A 92 -6.47 -2.24 3.32
N ILE A 93 -6.57 -3.39 2.66
CA ILE A 93 -5.65 -4.50 2.88
C ILE A 93 -4.23 -4.17 2.39
N ILE A 94 -4.10 -3.49 1.25
CA ILE A 94 -2.80 -3.00 0.76
C ILE A 94 -2.25 -1.90 1.68
N ASN A 95 -3.09 -0.97 2.16
CA ASN A 95 -2.68 0.07 3.10
C ASN A 95 -2.06 -0.54 4.36
N ASN A 96 -2.77 -1.50 4.98
CA ASN A 96 -2.34 -2.11 6.23
C ASN A 96 -1.00 -2.85 6.07
N ALA A 97 -0.84 -3.62 4.98
CA ALA A 97 0.41 -4.28 4.68
C ALA A 97 1.58 -3.29 4.49
N PHE A 98 1.32 -2.18 3.80
CA PHE A 98 2.33 -1.15 3.61
C PHE A 98 2.65 -0.40 4.92
N ASP A 99 1.64 -0.11 5.75
CA ASP A 99 1.81 0.57 7.03
C ASP A 99 2.67 -0.25 8.00
N ILE A 100 2.57 -1.60 7.99
CA ILE A 100 3.42 -2.50 8.80
C ILE A 100 4.87 -2.40 8.34
N LEU A 101 5.12 -2.41 7.03
CA LEU A 101 6.46 -2.34 6.45
C LEU A 101 7.09 -0.94 6.48
N ASN A 102 6.31 0.07 6.84
CA ASN A 102 6.72 1.47 6.90
C ASN A 102 6.44 2.09 8.28
N SER A 103 6.50 1.28 9.34
CA SER A 103 6.36 1.78 10.71
C SER A 103 7.59 2.59 11.10
N ARG A 104 7.36 3.78 11.69
CA ARG A 104 8.40 4.73 12.09
C ARG A 104 8.47 4.97 13.60
N LYS A 105 7.52 4.42 14.35
CA LYS A 105 7.29 4.73 15.76
C LYS A 105 6.80 3.50 16.50
N LEU A 106 7.14 3.42 17.79
CA LEU A 106 6.74 2.31 18.63
C LEU A 106 5.22 2.24 18.77
N TYR A 107 4.58 3.36 19.12
CA TYR A 107 3.14 3.44 19.32
C TYR A 107 2.47 4.21 18.18
N SER A 108 1.40 3.64 17.63
CA SER A 108 0.58 4.30 16.62
C SER A 108 -0.88 4.18 16.98
N LYS A 109 -1.65 5.25 16.71
CA LYS A 109 -3.11 5.19 16.76
C LYS A 109 -3.68 4.28 15.65
N LYS A 110 -2.92 4.10 14.57
CA LYS A 110 -3.30 3.19 13.48
C LYS A 110 -2.96 1.75 13.87
N PRO A 111 -3.86 0.79 13.64
CA PRO A 111 -3.72 -0.59 14.10
C PRO A 111 -2.52 -1.35 13.51
N TYR A 112 -2.04 -0.94 12.34
CA TYR A 112 -1.02 -1.64 11.55
C TYR A 112 0.24 -0.79 11.29
N ASN A 113 0.47 0.27 12.08
CA ASN A 113 1.61 1.18 11.87
C ASN A 113 2.51 1.34 13.11
N SER A 114 2.26 0.58 14.17
CA SER A 114 3.20 0.47 15.30
C SER A 114 4.40 -0.40 14.91
N ALA A 115 5.51 -0.23 15.62
CA ALA A 115 6.65 -1.12 15.49
C ALA A 115 6.22 -2.55 15.85
N ILE A 116 6.83 -3.56 15.23
CA ILE A 116 6.56 -4.96 15.58
C ILE A 116 7.07 -5.18 17.00
N ASN A 117 6.24 -5.70 17.90
CA ASN A 117 6.60 -5.99 19.29
C ASN A 117 5.83 -7.22 19.78
N ASN A 118 6.10 -7.68 21.01
CA ASN A 118 5.44 -8.87 21.56
C ASN A 118 3.91 -8.74 21.64
N ASP A 119 3.39 -7.53 21.92
CA ASP A 119 1.95 -7.29 22.08
C ASP A 119 1.18 -7.40 20.76
N ASN A 120 1.80 -6.99 19.64
CA ASN A 120 1.16 -6.96 18.32
C ASN A 120 1.64 -8.06 17.35
N PHE A 121 2.62 -8.88 17.77
CA PHE A 121 3.24 -9.89 16.90
C PHE A 121 2.21 -10.85 16.31
N GLU A 122 1.38 -11.46 17.16
CA GLU A 122 0.37 -12.43 16.74
C GLU A 122 -0.64 -11.81 15.78
N LYS A 123 -1.09 -10.58 16.07
CA LYS A 123 -1.96 -9.82 15.18
C LYS A 123 -1.33 -9.60 13.80
N TYR A 124 -0.05 -9.21 13.75
CA TYR A 124 0.64 -8.97 12.48
C TYR A 124 0.94 -10.28 11.74
N GLN A 125 1.16 -11.37 12.46
CA GLN A 125 1.32 -12.70 11.89
C GLN A 125 0.03 -13.20 11.24
N LEU A 126 -1.12 -13.10 11.94
CA LEU A 126 -2.43 -13.43 11.39
C LEU A 126 -2.75 -12.59 10.15
N PHE A 127 -2.56 -11.26 10.24
CA PHE A 127 -2.74 -10.38 9.09
C PHE A 127 -1.83 -10.75 7.92
N THR A 128 -0.58 -11.14 8.18
CA THR A 128 0.36 -11.56 7.11
C THR A 128 -0.13 -12.81 6.40
N MET A 129 -0.66 -13.80 7.14
CA MET A 129 -1.26 -15.01 6.54
C MET A 129 -2.50 -14.68 5.71
N GLU A 130 -3.38 -13.82 6.23
CA GLU A 130 -4.56 -13.34 5.49
C GLU A 130 -4.17 -12.60 4.22
N PHE A 131 -3.17 -11.70 4.30
CA PHE A 131 -2.67 -10.96 3.17
C PHE A 131 -2.07 -11.88 2.10
N GLN A 132 -1.26 -12.86 2.51
CA GLN A 132 -0.67 -13.86 1.60
C GLN A 132 -1.75 -14.65 0.87
N LYS A 133 -2.77 -15.13 1.60
CA LYS A 133 -3.92 -15.81 0.98
C LYS A 133 -4.64 -14.89 0.00
N TYR A 134 -4.93 -13.65 0.41
CA TYR A 134 -5.62 -12.68 -0.42
C TYR A 134 -4.91 -12.41 -1.74
N ILE A 135 -3.58 -12.21 -1.73
CA ILE A 135 -2.83 -11.97 -2.97
C ILE A 135 -2.69 -13.21 -3.86
N ASN A 136 -2.67 -14.41 -3.27
CA ASN A 136 -2.59 -15.67 -4.01
C ASN A 136 -3.89 -15.94 -4.80
N ASP A 137 -5.02 -15.56 -4.21
CA ASP A 137 -6.34 -15.72 -4.83
C ASP A 137 -6.70 -14.57 -5.79
N LEU A 138 -5.89 -13.51 -5.84
CA LEU A 138 -6.14 -12.32 -6.66
C LEU A 138 -5.82 -12.59 -8.13
N LYS A 139 -6.77 -12.27 -9.01
CA LYS A 139 -6.69 -12.50 -10.46
C LYS A 139 -6.90 -11.21 -11.25
N PHE A 140 -6.37 -11.17 -12.46
CA PHE A 140 -6.79 -10.20 -13.47
C PHE A 140 -8.09 -10.65 -14.14
N GLU A 141 -8.70 -9.74 -14.90
CA GLU A 141 -9.92 -10.03 -15.68
C GLU A 141 -9.75 -11.20 -16.67
N ASP A 142 -8.54 -11.36 -17.23
CA ASP A 142 -8.16 -12.49 -18.10
C ASP A 142 -8.04 -13.85 -17.35
N GLY A 143 -8.32 -13.88 -16.04
CA GLY A 143 -8.25 -15.07 -15.20
C GLY A 143 -6.86 -15.41 -14.68
N THR A 144 -5.82 -14.72 -15.14
CA THR A 144 -4.44 -14.94 -14.70
C THR A 144 -4.26 -14.51 -13.25
N ASN A 145 -3.69 -15.37 -12.41
CA ASN A 145 -3.30 -15.00 -11.05
C ASN A 145 -2.27 -13.86 -11.06
N VAL A 146 -2.45 -12.88 -10.18
CA VAL A 146 -1.55 -11.73 -10.07
C VAL A 146 -0.13 -12.19 -9.73
N ILE A 147 0.01 -13.20 -8.88
CA ILE A 147 1.30 -13.78 -8.44
C ILE A 147 2.07 -14.51 -9.54
N ASP A 148 1.40 -14.95 -10.61
CA ASP A 148 2.00 -15.69 -11.73
C ASP A 148 2.28 -14.78 -12.93
N SER A 149 1.70 -13.59 -12.92
CA SER A 149 1.83 -12.61 -13.98
C SER A 149 3.20 -11.90 -14.04
N LYS A 150 3.41 -11.14 -15.13
CA LYS A 150 4.53 -10.18 -15.25
C LYS A 150 4.44 -9.00 -14.26
N ARG A 151 3.28 -8.78 -13.62
CA ARG A 151 3.05 -7.70 -12.64
C ARG A 151 3.17 -8.17 -11.19
N LYS A 152 3.64 -9.40 -10.94
CA LYS A 152 3.72 -10.04 -9.62
C LYS A 152 4.64 -9.35 -8.61
N THR A 153 5.67 -8.63 -9.07
CA THR A 153 6.76 -8.15 -8.21
C THR A 153 6.26 -7.34 -7.02
N GLY A 154 5.37 -6.37 -7.24
CA GLY A 154 4.81 -5.52 -6.19
C GLY A 154 4.10 -6.32 -5.09
N PHE A 155 3.29 -7.30 -5.49
CA PHE A 155 2.47 -8.13 -4.60
C PHE A 155 3.34 -9.12 -3.82
N LYS A 156 4.16 -9.90 -4.54
CA LYS A 156 5.05 -10.91 -3.91
C LYS A 156 6.00 -10.27 -2.91
N GLY A 157 6.64 -9.15 -3.26
CA GLY A 157 7.62 -8.59 -2.35
C GLY A 157 7.03 -7.84 -1.15
N ILE A 158 5.76 -7.39 -1.17
CA ILE A 158 5.10 -6.97 0.08
C ILE A 158 4.84 -8.19 0.97
N ALA A 159 4.30 -9.28 0.43
CA ALA A 159 4.04 -10.49 1.21
C ALA A 159 5.32 -11.11 1.79
N MET A 160 6.39 -11.18 1.00
CA MET A 160 7.71 -11.62 1.47
C MET A 160 8.29 -10.64 2.49
N GLY A 161 8.12 -9.34 2.29
CA GLY A 161 8.57 -8.31 3.22
C GLY A 161 7.91 -8.44 4.59
N LEU A 162 6.59 -8.69 4.62
CA LEU A 162 5.85 -8.91 5.87
C LEU A 162 6.39 -10.12 6.63
N GLN A 163 6.51 -11.26 5.95
CA GLN A 163 7.05 -12.48 6.54
C GLN A 163 8.48 -12.27 7.05
N SER A 164 9.34 -11.67 6.23
CA SER A 164 10.74 -11.41 6.60
C SER A 164 10.86 -10.48 7.81
N ALA A 165 9.99 -9.45 7.91
CA ALA A 165 9.99 -8.54 9.04
C ALA A 165 9.61 -9.23 10.36
N LEU A 166 8.62 -10.13 10.32
CA LEU A 166 8.20 -10.93 11.47
C LEU A 166 9.28 -11.93 11.88
N ASP A 167 9.84 -12.67 10.92
CA ASP A 167 10.90 -13.64 11.19
C ASP A 167 12.15 -12.96 11.74
N PHE A 168 12.49 -11.78 11.21
CA PHE A 168 13.60 -10.99 11.71
C PHE A 168 13.36 -10.49 13.13
N PHE A 169 12.18 -9.96 13.44
CA PHE A 169 11.84 -9.58 14.82
C PHE A 169 11.91 -10.78 15.76
N LYS A 170 11.36 -11.94 15.37
CA LYS A 170 11.42 -13.18 16.15
C LYS A 170 12.87 -13.58 16.48
N LEU A 171 13.77 -13.50 15.48
CA LEU A 171 15.20 -13.75 15.68
C LEU A 171 15.82 -12.75 16.67
N LEU A 172 15.57 -11.45 16.51
CA LEU A 172 16.12 -10.42 17.38
C LEU A 172 15.62 -10.53 18.83
N ASN A 173 14.33 -10.80 19.00
CA ASN A 173 13.70 -10.97 20.30
C ASN A 173 14.21 -12.25 21.01
N SER A 174 14.40 -13.35 20.27
CA SER A 174 14.95 -14.61 20.84
C SER A 174 16.35 -14.47 21.42
N LYS A 175 17.13 -13.49 20.93
CA LYS A 175 18.47 -13.18 21.43
C LYS A 175 18.48 -12.11 22.52
N ASN A 176 17.30 -11.66 22.98
CA ASN A 176 17.14 -10.51 23.88
C ASN A 176 17.80 -9.22 23.37
N HIS A 177 17.93 -9.05 22.04
CA HIS A 177 18.58 -7.86 21.48
C HIS A 177 17.63 -6.67 21.37
N MET A 178 16.34 -6.90 21.12
CA MET A 178 15.35 -5.86 20.90
C MET A 178 13.96 -6.30 21.37
N THR A 179 13.25 -5.38 22.03
CA THR A 179 11.85 -5.56 22.46
C THR A 179 10.84 -5.11 21.41
N PHE A 180 11.28 -4.37 20.40
CA PHE A 180 10.48 -3.93 19.25
C PHE A 180 11.33 -3.74 17.99
N PHE A 181 10.69 -3.72 16.82
CA PHE A 181 11.33 -3.54 15.53
C PHE A 181 10.62 -2.50 14.66
N ILE A 182 11.33 -1.41 14.36
CA ILE A 182 10.86 -0.34 13.48
C ILE A 182 11.24 -0.69 12.04
N THR A 183 10.26 -1.19 11.27
CA THR A 183 10.46 -1.66 9.89
C THR A 183 10.98 -0.59 8.93
N TYR A 184 10.67 0.69 9.15
CA TYR A 184 11.21 1.77 8.31
C TYR A 184 12.75 1.85 8.36
N LYS A 185 13.40 1.41 9.44
CA LYS A 185 14.86 1.49 9.61
C LYS A 185 15.64 0.60 8.64
N ILE A 186 14.99 -0.43 8.08
CA ILE A 186 15.58 -1.32 7.08
C ILE A 186 15.15 -0.97 5.65
N SER A 187 14.45 0.15 5.47
CA SER A 187 14.02 0.60 4.15
C SER A 187 15.17 1.28 3.37
N GLN A 188 15.08 1.21 2.04
CA GLN A 188 16.02 1.90 1.14
C GLN A 188 15.86 3.43 1.17
N ASP A 189 14.78 3.97 1.76
CA ASP A 189 14.51 5.41 1.84
C ASP A 189 15.68 6.20 2.44
N HIS A 190 16.44 5.59 3.36
CA HIS A 190 17.65 6.19 3.91
C HIS A 190 18.73 6.45 2.84
N LEU A 191 18.92 5.51 1.92
CA LEU A 191 19.83 5.66 0.78
C LEU A 191 19.29 6.67 -0.25
N GLU A 192 17.98 6.66 -0.51
CA GLU A 192 17.36 7.64 -1.42
C GLU A 192 17.47 9.09 -0.89
N THR A 193 17.31 9.25 0.42
CA THR A 193 17.49 10.52 1.12
C THR A 193 18.94 10.98 1.00
N PHE A 194 19.90 10.08 1.19
CA PHE A 194 21.31 10.37 1.01
C PHE A 194 21.64 10.81 -0.42
N PHE A 195 21.19 10.07 -1.45
CA PHE A 195 21.39 10.47 -2.85
C PHE A 195 20.76 11.82 -3.19
N SER A 196 19.62 12.13 -2.58
CA SER A 196 18.98 13.44 -2.75
C SER A 196 19.78 14.56 -2.12
N ALA A 197 20.41 14.33 -0.95
CA ALA A 197 21.33 15.27 -0.33
C ALA A 197 22.63 15.46 -1.14
N VAL A 198 23.14 14.41 -1.80
CA VAL A 198 24.27 14.53 -2.72
C VAL A 198 23.92 15.41 -3.91
N ARG A 199 22.79 15.17 -4.57
CA ARG A 199 22.33 15.98 -5.72
C ARG A 199 22.09 17.44 -5.34
N SER A 200 21.50 17.71 -4.17
CA SER A 200 21.20 19.09 -3.76
C SER A 200 22.45 19.95 -3.53
N LYS A 201 23.62 19.35 -3.32
CA LYS A 201 24.90 20.06 -3.24
C LYS A 201 25.43 20.52 -4.60
N GLY A 202 24.95 19.96 -5.71
CA GLY A 202 25.36 20.31 -7.07
C GLY A 202 24.73 21.60 -7.62
N GLY A 203 23.86 22.28 -6.87
CA GLY A 203 23.12 23.44 -7.36
C GLY A 203 22.21 23.04 -8.53
N TYR A 204 22.49 23.58 -9.72
CA TYR A 204 21.78 23.20 -10.96
C TYR A 204 22.28 21.90 -11.60
N ASN A 205 23.33 21.27 -11.05
CA ASN A 205 23.84 20.00 -11.53
C ASN A 205 23.18 18.81 -10.81
N ASP A 206 22.01 18.39 -11.30
CA ASP A 206 21.26 17.25 -10.76
C ASP A 206 21.89 15.88 -11.06
N ASN A 207 22.88 15.82 -11.98
CA ASN A 207 23.58 14.61 -12.40
C ASN A 207 25.10 14.77 -12.26
N PRO A 208 25.63 14.81 -11.01
CA PRO A 208 27.06 14.95 -10.78
C PRO A 208 27.84 13.73 -11.30
N THR A 209 29.07 13.97 -11.78
CA THR A 209 29.99 12.90 -12.18
C THR A 209 30.67 12.27 -10.97
N CYS A 210 31.18 11.05 -11.11
CA CYS A 210 31.84 10.28 -10.05
C CYS A 210 33.23 10.81 -9.62
N ARG A 211 33.65 11.99 -10.10
CA ARG A 211 34.98 12.56 -9.88
C ARG A 211 35.08 13.30 -8.55
#